data_AF-A0A971C8F7-F1
#
_entry.id   AF-A0A971C8F7-F1
#
_cell.length_a   1.000
_cell.length_b   1.000
_cell.length_c   1.000
_cell.angle_alpha   90.00
_cell.angle_beta   90.00
_cell.angle_gamma   90.00
#
_symmetry.space_group_name_H-M   'P 1'
#
loop_
_entity.id
_entity.type
_entity.pdbx_description
1 polymer ?
#
loop_
_entity_poly.entity_id
_entity_poly.type
_entity_poly.pdbx_seq_one_letter_code
_entity_poly.pdbx_strand_id
1 'polypeptide(L)'
;MEIKYKMTAKSPLYTGAGNQIGIKSELRKQKVKIKNPTKVISKFINETDRELAFVDVLTMLYAHISPDYRMKRGKDIWKEFKSGLLQAAGCKSISNFISRFASRFDVGCYDTKILQYLEMFDNSEFLQYLTDNIDYLITKMRLTRESKNNNFKKIKEIEKAMELLLIDYKEDDMFGDEKRKKQIDDLANEQKQLETNETGLLFDVKSYEVTNSELVFSKDFEQVPLFSGNSIAGIMRRIVMADYFQRIELNDLLDFTYHTFFTGGSLTTKVENEFTEKLAEFSGKMEDKLKKEIDHQLKLAGNDNSIIDLKKDDALAYYCTPLRLFGSATVNAMVESEMIVSNARLVCKENGNGDISLWSLIEDIAHSRLDSEKTERDINIEQTNSQTQQMQYWMETIIEGAEFEHSFVLKSKDPYIENCFHASLKLFCDYHRIGGKSARGLGDIDLSELEKHIDLLKVKAYYQHLEGNKEEIRRYITGE
;
A
#
# COMPACT_ATOMS: atom_id res chain seq x y z
N MET A 1 25.40 7.18 -17.07
CA MET A 1 25.39 8.46 -16.33
C MET A 1 24.49 8.31 -15.11
N GLU A 2 24.89 8.78 -13.93
CA GLU A 2 24.03 8.81 -12.73
C GLU A 2 23.81 10.26 -12.29
N ILE A 3 22.55 10.63 -12.04
CA ILE A 3 22.15 11.93 -11.49
C ILE A 3 21.49 11.68 -10.15
N LYS A 4 22.03 12.27 -9.08
CA LYS A 4 21.44 12.29 -7.74
C LYS A 4 20.99 13.72 -7.44
N TYR A 5 19.82 13.86 -6.86
CA TYR A 5 19.26 15.16 -6.52
C TYR A 5 18.29 15.04 -5.34
N LYS A 6 18.01 16.14 -4.66
CA LYS A 6 16.87 16.25 -3.75
C LYS A 6 15.68 16.92 -4.43
N MET A 7 14.49 16.51 -4.02
CA MET A 7 13.24 17.21 -4.33
C MET A 7 12.51 17.58 -3.03
N THR A 8 11.79 18.68 -3.04
CA THR A 8 11.06 19.18 -1.87
C THR A 8 9.58 19.31 -2.17
N ALA A 9 8.70 18.84 -1.28
CA ALA A 9 7.26 19.03 -1.42
C ALA A 9 6.89 20.53 -1.38
N LYS A 10 6.17 21.03 -2.39
CA LYS A 10 5.59 22.39 -2.44
C LYS A 10 4.09 22.42 -2.14
N SER A 11 3.46 21.25 -2.14
CA SER A 11 2.12 21.03 -1.60
C SER A 11 2.07 19.63 -0.98
N PRO A 12 1.04 19.29 -0.19
CA PRO A 12 0.94 17.97 0.41
C PRO A 12 0.99 16.86 -0.65
N LEU A 13 1.74 15.79 -0.40
CA LEU A 13 1.94 14.71 -1.36
C LEU A 13 1.18 13.45 -0.96
N TYR A 14 0.44 12.88 -1.91
CA TYR A 14 -0.26 11.60 -1.75
C TYR A 14 0.28 10.57 -2.75
N THR A 15 0.70 9.39 -2.27
CA THR A 15 1.33 8.37 -3.12
C THR A 15 0.42 7.66 -4.14
N GLY A 16 -0.90 7.91 -4.11
CA GLY A 16 -1.82 7.48 -5.17
C GLY A 16 -2.35 6.04 -5.10
N ALA A 17 -1.82 5.16 -4.24
CA ALA A 17 -2.19 3.73 -4.23
C ALA A 17 -2.03 3.04 -2.85
N GLY A 18 -2.33 3.72 -1.75
CA GLY A 18 -2.37 3.06 -0.45
C GLY A 18 -3.67 2.30 -0.20
N ASN A 19 -3.73 1.62 0.94
CA ASN A 19 -4.94 0.94 1.35
C ASN A 19 -6.06 1.96 1.57
N GLN A 20 -7.23 1.70 0.99
CA GLN A 20 -8.45 2.43 1.33
C GLN A 20 -9.10 1.77 2.53
N ILE A 21 -9.16 2.50 3.64
CA ILE A 21 -9.70 2.07 4.92
C ILE A 21 -10.97 2.87 5.19
N GLY A 22 -12.11 2.35 4.72
CA GLY A 22 -13.37 3.08 4.77
C GLY A 22 -13.26 4.41 4.01
N ILE A 23 -13.41 5.52 4.75
CA ILE A 23 -13.29 6.88 4.21
C ILE A 23 -11.84 7.41 4.24
N LYS A 24 -10.86 6.66 4.74
CA LYS A 24 -9.47 7.10 4.83
C LYS A 24 -8.60 6.45 3.75
N SER A 25 -7.79 7.25 3.06
CA SER A 25 -6.76 6.78 2.13
C SER A 25 -5.38 6.93 2.76
N GLU A 26 -4.61 5.83 2.85
CA GLU A 26 -3.25 5.86 3.43
C GLU A 26 -2.15 6.07 2.38
N LEU A 27 -0.95 6.43 2.84
CA LEU A 27 0.23 6.45 1.99
C LEU A 27 0.73 5.02 1.72
N ARG A 28 1.31 4.82 0.54
CA ARG A 28 2.10 3.63 0.24
C ARG A 28 3.40 3.70 1.02
N LYS A 29 3.65 2.69 1.84
CA LYS A 29 4.82 2.61 2.72
C LYS A 29 5.72 1.44 2.32
N GLN A 30 6.99 1.53 2.68
CA GLN A 30 7.97 0.45 2.60
C GLN A 30 8.50 0.11 4.00
N LYS A 31 8.79 -1.17 4.24
CA LYS A 31 9.41 -1.62 5.49
C LYS A 31 10.90 -1.28 5.45
N VAL A 32 11.35 -0.38 6.33
CA VAL A 32 12.74 0.06 6.44
C VAL A 32 13.32 -0.42 7.75
N LYS A 33 14.55 -0.94 7.73
CA LYS A 33 15.28 -1.29 8.95
C LYS A 33 15.82 -0.02 9.60
N ILE A 34 15.50 0.20 10.87
CA ILE A 34 15.96 1.37 11.62
C ILE A 34 17.44 1.19 11.98
N LYS A 35 18.29 2.18 11.68
CA LYS A 35 19.74 2.12 11.97
C LYS A 35 20.02 1.94 13.47
N ASN A 36 19.26 2.63 14.31
CA ASN A 36 19.33 2.55 15.76
C ASN A 36 17.97 2.05 16.29
N PRO A 37 17.80 0.73 16.49
CA PRO A 37 16.56 0.18 17.00
C PRO A 37 16.14 0.85 18.30
N THR A 38 14.85 1.18 18.42
CA THR A 38 14.32 1.74 19.67
C THR A 38 14.11 0.58 20.63
N LYS A 39 14.87 0.57 21.72
CA LYS A 39 14.72 -0.41 22.80
C LYS A 39 13.76 0.15 23.84
N VAL A 40 12.73 -0.63 24.16
CA VAL A 40 11.73 -0.32 25.17
C VAL A 40 11.79 -1.41 26.22
N ILE A 41 11.92 -1.01 27.48
CA ILE A 41 11.79 -1.93 28.61
C ILE A 41 10.29 -2.16 28.80
N SER A 42 9.85 -3.39 28.56
CA SER A 42 8.45 -3.79 28.72
C SER A 42 8.06 -3.70 30.19
N LYS A 43 6.79 -3.39 30.48
CA LYS A 43 6.28 -3.50 31.87
C LYS A 43 5.98 -4.94 32.28
N PHE A 44 6.02 -5.88 31.34
CA PHE A 44 5.78 -7.30 31.58
C PHE A 44 7.08 -8.00 31.96
N ILE A 45 7.03 -8.87 32.97
CA ILE A 45 8.16 -9.65 33.48
C ILE A 45 8.64 -10.66 32.42
N ASN A 46 7.71 -11.25 31.67
CA ASN A 46 8.00 -12.27 30.66
C ASN A 46 7.07 -12.18 29.45
N GLU A 47 7.44 -12.89 28.38
CA GLU A 47 6.71 -12.91 27.11
C GLU A 47 5.29 -13.47 27.26
N THR A 48 5.11 -14.51 28.09
CA THR A 48 3.83 -15.15 28.30
C THR A 48 2.82 -14.17 28.87
N ASP A 49 3.19 -13.43 29.92
CA ASP A 49 2.35 -12.41 30.55
C ASP A 49 1.93 -11.33 29.55
N ARG A 50 2.88 -10.84 28.75
CA ARG A 50 2.63 -9.87 27.69
C ARG A 50 1.64 -10.40 26.66
N GLU A 51 1.83 -11.63 26.22
CA GLU A 51 0.93 -12.30 25.27
C GLU A 51 -0.48 -12.45 25.82
N LEU A 52 -0.62 -12.87 27.09
CA LEU A 52 -1.92 -13.04 27.73
C LEU A 52 -2.65 -11.68 27.84
N ALA A 53 -1.93 -10.62 28.23
CA ALA A 53 -2.47 -9.27 28.26
C ALA A 53 -2.93 -8.80 26.87
N PHE A 54 -2.18 -9.11 25.80
CA PHE A 54 -2.62 -8.82 24.43
C PHE A 54 -3.90 -9.57 24.05
N VAL A 55 -3.96 -10.87 24.32
CA VAL A 55 -5.15 -11.68 24.02
C VAL A 55 -6.38 -11.13 24.75
N ASP A 56 -6.20 -10.67 25.98
CA ASP A 56 -7.25 -10.03 26.76
C ASP A 56 -7.70 -8.70 26.16
N VAL A 57 -6.76 -7.82 25.78
CA VAL A 57 -7.08 -6.58 25.06
C VAL A 57 -7.88 -6.87 23.79
N LEU A 58 -7.44 -7.83 22.96
CA LEU A 58 -8.15 -8.18 21.73
C LEU A 58 -9.53 -8.77 22.00
N THR A 59 -9.65 -9.61 23.05
CA THR A 59 -10.93 -10.18 23.47
C THR A 59 -11.90 -9.09 23.88
N MET A 60 -11.43 -8.13 24.69
CA MET A 60 -12.24 -7.00 25.13
C MET A 60 -12.63 -6.07 23.97
N LEU A 61 -11.71 -5.76 23.05
CA LEU A 61 -12.02 -4.98 21.84
C LEU A 61 -13.07 -5.68 20.97
N TYR A 62 -12.96 -7.00 20.76
CA TYR A 62 -13.94 -7.77 20.02
C TYR A 62 -15.31 -7.82 20.73
N ALA A 63 -15.32 -7.85 22.06
CA ALA A 63 -16.55 -7.85 22.85
C ALA A 63 -17.35 -6.55 22.69
N HIS A 64 -16.67 -5.42 22.47
CA HIS A 64 -17.29 -4.11 22.24
C HIS A 64 -17.89 -3.95 20.84
N ILE A 65 -17.55 -4.82 19.88
CA ILE A 65 -18.21 -4.83 18.57
C ILE A 65 -19.65 -5.32 18.76
N SER A 66 -20.62 -4.55 18.25
CA SER A 66 -22.05 -4.84 18.47
C SER A 66 -22.42 -6.27 18.02
N PRO A 67 -23.27 -6.99 18.79
CA PRO A 67 -23.74 -8.32 18.41
C PRO A 67 -24.32 -8.36 16.98
N ASP A 68 -25.11 -7.36 16.60
CA ASP A 68 -25.72 -7.26 15.28
C ASP A 68 -24.68 -7.15 14.16
N TYR A 69 -23.63 -6.34 14.35
CA TYR A 69 -22.53 -6.24 13.39
C TYR A 69 -21.83 -7.60 13.21
N ARG A 70 -21.56 -8.31 14.33
CA ARG A 70 -20.91 -9.62 14.30
C ARG A 70 -21.79 -10.68 13.62
N MET A 71 -23.08 -10.70 13.92
CA MET A 71 -24.04 -11.63 13.33
C MET A 71 -24.20 -11.42 11.83
N LYS A 72 -24.30 -10.16 11.39
CA LYS A 72 -24.42 -9.81 9.96
C LYS A 72 -23.25 -10.30 9.11
N ARG A 73 -22.04 -10.37 9.69
CA ARG A 73 -20.82 -10.81 8.99
C ARG A 73 -20.53 -12.31 9.12
N GLY A 74 -21.14 -13.00 10.09
CA GLY A 74 -20.97 -14.44 10.26
C GLY A 74 -19.49 -14.86 10.39
N LYS A 75 -19.02 -15.73 9.49
CA LYS A 75 -17.63 -16.23 9.50
C LYS A 75 -16.59 -15.18 9.10
N ASP A 76 -16.98 -14.17 8.31
CA ASP A 76 -16.08 -13.14 7.81
C ASP A 76 -15.69 -12.10 8.86
N ILE A 77 -16.38 -12.10 10.02
CA ILE A 77 -16.11 -11.15 11.10
C ILE A 77 -14.65 -11.20 11.58
N TRP A 78 -14.00 -12.37 11.56
CA TRP A 78 -12.61 -12.49 11.99
C TRP A 78 -11.64 -11.86 11.00
N LYS A 79 -11.93 -11.97 9.70
CA LYS A 79 -11.15 -11.33 8.64
C LYS A 79 -11.31 -9.81 8.72
N GLU A 80 -12.53 -9.34 8.95
CA GLU A 80 -12.79 -7.91 9.15
C GLU A 80 -12.15 -7.38 10.44
N PHE A 81 -12.24 -8.11 11.55
CA PHE A 81 -11.61 -7.77 12.83
C PHE A 81 -10.09 -7.67 12.69
N LYS A 82 -9.45 -8.69 12.09
CA LYS A 82 -8.02 -8.68 11.77
C LYS A 82 -7.65 -7.44 10.94
N SER A 83 -8.41 -7.19 9.87
CA SER A 83 -8.16 -6.05 9.00
C SER A 83 -8.31 -4.73 9.77
N GLY A 84 -9.32 -4.59 10.61
CA GLY A 84 -9.53 -3.38 11.42
C GLY A 84 -8.42 -3.15 12.44
N LEU A 85 -7.89 -4.22 13.07
CA LEU A 85 -6.74 -4.15 13.97
C LEU A 85 -5.48 -3.68 13.25
N LEU A 86 -5.14 -4.30 12.11
CA LEU A 86 -3.96 -3.90 11.32
C LEU A 86 -4.06 -2.46 10.83
N GLN A 87 -5.25 -2.02 10.42
CA GLN A 87 -5.53 -0.66 10.00
C GLN A 87 -5.38 0.36 11.15
N ALA A 88 -5.86 0.00 12.33
CA ALA A 88 -5.71 0.82 13.53
C ALA A 88 -4.24 0.87 14.01
N ALA A 89 -3.49 -0.23 13.86
CA ALA A 89 -2.11 -0.36 14.32
C ALA A 89 -1.12 0.54 13.56
N GLY A 90 -1.47 1.00 12.35
CA GLY A 90 -0.66 1.91 11.52
C GLY A 90 -0.58 3.37 12.01
N CYS A 91 -0.79 3.63 13.31
CA CYS A 91 -0.79 4.97 13.90
C CYS A 91 0.42 5.20 14.83
N LYS A 92 0.52 6.40 15.40
CA LYS A 92 1.67 6.81 16.25
C LYS A 92 1.54 6.36 17.72
N SER A 93 0.32 6.14 18.20
CA SER A 93 0.06 5.93 19.63
C SER A 93 -1.14 5.01 19.85
N ILE A 94 -1.19 4.38 21.03
CA ILE A 94 -2.31 3.54 21.45
C ILE A 94 -3.62 4.34 21.48
N SER A 95 -3.59 5.61 21.88
CA SER A 95 -4.77 6.50 21.83
C SER A 95 -5.32 6.65 20.40
N ASN A 96 -4.43 6.84 19.42
CA ASN A 96 -4.84 6.92 18.02
C ASN A 96 -5.34 5.58 17.49
N PHE A 97 -4.75 4.47 17.95
CA PHE A 97 -5.21 3.11 17.64
C PHE A 97 -6.64 2.91 18.11
N ILE A 98 -6.93 3.24 19.37
CA ILE A 98 -8.25 3.09 19.98
C ILE A 98 -9.29 3.94 19.26
N SER A 99 -8.95 5.19 18.91
CA SER A 99 -9.82 6.09 18.17
C SER A 99 -10.13 5.55 16.75
N ARG A 100 -9.10 5.06 16.04
CA ARG A 100 -9.27 4.44 14.70
C ARG A 100 -10.08 3.16 14.76
N PHE A 101 -9.82 2.29 15.74
CA PHE A 101 -10.55 1.05 15.94
C PHE A 101 -12.03 1.33 16.26
N ALA A 102 -12.30 2.32 17.12
CA ALA A 102 -13.66 2.72 17.50
C ALA A 102 -14.46 3.19 16.29
N SER A 103 -13.88 4.11 15.52
CA SER A 103 -14.51 4.62 14.30
C SER A 103 -14.82 3.52 13.29
N ARG A 104 -13.97 2.48 13.19
CA ARG A 104 -14.16 1.39 12.22
C ARG A 104 -15.31 0.45 12.56
N PHE A 105 -15.56 0.22 13.85
CA PHE A 105 -16.55 -0.73 14.37
C PHE A 105 -17.74 -0.05 15.08
N ASP A 106 -17.82 1.28 15.00
CA ASP A 106 -18.85 2.11 15.64
C ASP A 106 -18.94 1.85 17.16
N VAL A 107 -17.77 1.82 17.82
CA VAL A 107 -17.68 1.62 19.27
C VAL A 107 -17.67 2.98 19.96
N GLY A 108 -18.75 3.28 20.71
CA GLY A 108 -18.94 4.61 21.32
C GLY A 108 -17.97 4.94 22.45
N CYS A 109 -17.69 4.00 23.34
CA CYS A 109 -16.69 4.15 24.41
C CYS A 109 -16.11 2.79 24.81
N TYR A 110 -14.90 2.80 25.36
CA TYR A 110 -14.26 1.61 25.90
C TYR A 110 -14.31 1.63 27.41
N ASP A 111 -14.46 0.46 28.00
CA ASP A 111 -14.34 0.27 29.44
C ASP A 111 -12.95 0.73 29.94
N THR A 112 -12.93 1.39 31.10
CA THR A 112 -11.75 1.67 31.94
C THR A 112 -10.80 0.47 32.06
N LYS A 113 -11.33 -0.76 32.06
CA LYS A 113 -10.54 -1.99 32.10
C LYS A 113 -9.65 -2.16 30.87
N ILE A 114 -10.13 -1.86 29.66
CA ILE A 114 -9.28 -1.94 28.45
C ILE A 114 -8.13 -0.95 28.56
N LEU A 115 -8.42 0.27 29.04
CA LEU A 115 -7.42 1.31 29.20
C LEU A 115 -6.32 0.90 30.19
N GLN A 116 -6.69 0.25 31.30
CA GLN A 116 -5.70 -0.28 32.26
C GLN A 116 -4.73 -1.28 31.64
N TYR A 117 -5.21 -2.19 30.78
CA TYR A 117 -4.31 -3.13 30.08
C TYR A 117 -3.45 -2.41 29.06
N LEU A 118 -4.02 -1.48 28.31
CA LEU A 118 -3.30 -0.70 27.30
C LEU A 118 -2.20 0.17 27.90
N GLU A 119 -2.44 0.73 29.10
CA GLU A 119 -1.44 1.49 29.86
C GLU A 119 -0.23 0.65 30.29
N MET A 120 -0.33 -0.69 30.25
CA MET A 120 0.81 -1.58 30.51
C MET A 120 1.80 -1.63 29.36
N PHE A 121 1.38 -1.26 28.15
CA PHE A 121 2.25 -1.30 26.97
C PHE A 121 2.82 0.07 26.67
N ASP A 122 4.07 0.10 26.19
CA ASP A 122 4.53 1.26 25.43
C ASP A 122 3.84 1.33 24.07
N ASN A 123 3.72 2.53 23.51
CA ASN A 123 3.11 2.72 22.18
C ASN A 123 3.79 1.88 21.10
N SER A 124 5.12 1.88 21.06
CA SER A 124 5.87 1.17 20.03
C SER A 124 5.85 -0.34 20.22
N GLU A 125 5.90 -0.80 21.48
CA GLU A 125 5.71 -2.21 21.83
C GLU A 125 4.33 -2.70 21.38
N PHE A 126 3.26 -2.00 21.78
CA PHE A 126 1.89 -2.43 21.49
C PHE A 126 1.64 -2.57 19.98
N LEU A 127 1.93 -1.49 19.24
CA LEU A 127 1.55 -1.39 17.83
C LEU A 127 2.38 -2.33 16.94
N GLN A 128 3.68 -2.45 17.22
CA GLN A 128 4.56 -3.31 16.45
C GLN A 128 4.31 -4.79 16.76
N TYR A 129 4.21 -5.16 18.04
CA TYR A 129 3.95 -6.54 18.42
C TYR A 129 2.59 -7.03 17.92
N LEU A 130 1.55 -6.19 17.98
CA LEU A 130 0.26 -6.48 17.38
C LEU A 130 0.38 -6.74 15.88
N THR A 131 1.11 -5.90 15.15
CA THR A 131 1.27 -6.03 13.69
C THR A 131 2.02 -7.29 13.31
N ASP A 132 3.12 -7.59 14.01
CA ASP A 132 3.97 -8.74 13.70
C ASP A 132 3.33 -10.09 14.10
N ASN A 133 2.49 -10.10 15.13
CA ASN A 133 1.93 -11.34 15.70
C ASN A 133 0.40 -11.47 15.55
N ILE A 134 -0.24 -10.65 14.70
CA ILE A 134 -1.71 -10.56 14.62
C ILE A 134 -2.39 -11.92 14.37
N ASP A 135 -1.83 -12.77 13.51
CA ASP A 135 -2.41 -14.07 13.17
C ASP A 135 -2.35 -15.05 14.33
N TYR A 136 -1.21 -15.07 15.03
CA TYR A 136 -1.02 -15.85 16.24
C TYR A 136 -1.95 -15.38 17.35
N LEU A 137 -2.00 -14.07 17.61
CA LEU A 137 -2.84 -13.46 18.66
C LEU A 137 -4.33 -13.71 18.42
N ILE A 138 -4.82 -13.56 17.18
CA ILE A 138 -6.21 -13.85 16.83
C ILE A 138 -6.51 -15.34 16.99
N THR A 139 -5.60 -16.22 16.59
CA THR A 139 -5.77 -17.67 16.75
C THR A 139 -5.85 -18.04 18.22
N LYS A 140 -4.93 -17.54 19.05
CA LYS A 140 -4.91 -17.75 20.50
C LYS A 140 -6.18 -17.24 21.15
N MET A 141 -6.61 -16.02 20.82
CA MET A 141 -7.88 -15.44 21.27
C MET A 141 -9.09 -16.31 20.91
N ARG A 142 -9.14 -16.86 19.68
CA ARG A 142 -10.23 -17.74 19.25
C ARG A 142 -10.25 -19.05 20.04
N LEU A 143 -9.11 -19.69 20.24
CA LEU A 143 -8.98 -20.91 21.02
C LEU A 143 -9.41 -20.68 22.48
N THR A 144 -8.95 -19.58 23.08
CA THR A 144 -9.37 -19.19 24.43
C THR A 144 -10.88 -19.00 24.52
N ARG A 145 -11.48 -18.32 23.53
CA ARG A 145 -12.93 -18.11 23.50
C ARG A 145 -13.72 -19.42 23.32
N GLU A 146 -13.24 -20.31 22.47
CA GLU A 146 -13.86 -21.61 22.25
C GLU A 146 -13.82 -22.46 23.52
N SER A 147 -12.67 -22.51 24.20
CA SER A 147 -12.53 -23.15 25.51
C SER A 147 -13.52 -22.58 26.53
N LYS A 148 -13.65 -21.24 26.60
CA LYS A 148 -14.64 -20.58 27.48
C LYS A 148 -16.08 -20.94 27.14
N ASN A 149 -16.44 -20.95 25.87
CA ASN A 149 -17.78 -21.34 25.44
C ASN A 149 -18.08 -22.80 25.78
N ASN A 150 -17.08 -23.68 25.68
CA ASN A 150 -17.23 -25.09 26.06
C ASN A 150 -17.38 -25.23 27.58
N ASN A 151 -16.58 -24.50 28.38
CA ASN A 151 -16.73 -24.45 29.83
C ASN A 151 -18.12 -23.95 30.24
N PHE A 152 -18.61 -22.89 29.61
CA PHE A 152 -19.95 -22.34 29.88
C PHE A 152 -21.08 -23.32 29.55
N LYS A 153 -20.98 -24.07 28.44
CA LYS A 153 -21.93 -25.13 28.12
C LYS A 153 -21.89 -26.24 29.17
N LYS A 154 -20.70 -26.64 29.58
CA LYS A 154 -20.49 -27.68 30.59
C LYS A 154 -21.01 -27.26 31.97
N ILE A 155 -20.83 -26.00 32.36
CA ILE A 155 -21.43 -25.44 33.58
C ILE A 155 -22.96 -25.54 33.52
N LYS A 156 -23.59 -25.14 32.41
CA LYS A 156 -25.05 -25.29 32.24
C LYS A 156 -25.54 -26.74 32.29
N GLU A 157 -24.76 -27.66 31.74
CA GLU A 157 -25.04 -29.10 31.83
C GLU A 157 -24.95 -29.60 33.27
N ILE A 158 -23.95 -29.14 34.04
CA ILE A 158 -23.79 -29.43 35.46
C ILE A 158 -24.96 -28.86 36.27
N GLU A 159 -25.33 -27.59 36.07
CA GLU A 159 -26.46 -26.95 36.75
C GLU A 159 -27.77 -27.73 36.53
N LYS A 160 -28.04 -28.12 35.28
CA LYS A 160 -29.22 -28.93 34.94
C LYS A 160 -29.16 -30.32 35.57
N ALA A 161 -27.99 -30.96 35.62
CA ALA A 161 -27.82 -32.25 36.26
C ALA A 161 -28.06 -32.18 37.77
N MET A 162 -27.56 -31.12 38.43
CA MET A 162 -27.82 -30.86 39.85
C MET A 162 -29.31 -30.63 40.11
N GLU A 163 -30.00 -29.85 39.28
CA GLU A 163 -31.44 -29.60 39.38
C GLU A 163 -32.25 -30.91 39.29
N LEU A 164 -31.91 -31.79 38.33
CA LEU A 164 -32.57 -33.09 38.20
C LEU A 164 -32.38 -34.00 39.42
N LEU A 165 -31.17 -34.02 40.00
CA LEU A 165 -30.90 -34.79 41.23
C LEU A 165 -31.70 -34.26 42.42
N LEU A 166 -31.98 -32.96 42.47
CA LEU A 166 -32.81 -32.34 43.49
C LEU A 166 -34.31 -32.65 43.29
N ILE A 167 -34.79 -32.69 42.04
CA ILE A 167 -36.20 -33.01 41.73
C ILE A 167 -36.54 -34.47 42.03
N ASP A 168 -35.62 -35.41 41.81
CA ASP A 168 -35.82 -36.85 42.04
C ASP A 168 -35.90 -37.24 43.55
N TYR A 169 -36.10 -36.27 44.45
CA TYR A 169 -36.25 -36.48 45.88
C TYR A 169 -37.71 -36.82 46.23
N LYS A 170 -37.97 -38.10 46.50
CA LYS A 170 -39.20 -38.54 47.16
C LYS A 170 -38.90 -38.77 48.64
N GLU A 171 -39.75 -38.26 49.52
CA GLU A 171 -39.55 -38.26 50.99
C GLU A 171 -39.37 -39.66 51.61
N ASP A 172 -39.64 -40.75 50.88
CA ASP A 172 -39.62 -42.12 51.41
C ASP A 172 -38.29 -42.89 51.23
N ASP A 173 -37.27 -42.35 50.54
CA ASP A 173 -36.01 -43.08 50.26
C ASP A 173 -34.83 -42.64 51.16
N MET A 174 -34.85 -43.10 52.43
CA MET A 174 -33.82 -42.76 53.44
C MET A 174 -32.42 -43.32 53.16
N PHE A 175 -32.24 -44.25 52.21
CA PHE A 175 -30.94 -44.90 51.95
C PHE A 175 -30.23 -44.37 50.68
N GLY A 176 -30.92 -43.61 49.82
CA GLY A 176 -30.35 -42.99 48.61
C GLY A 176 -29.57 -41.69 48.84
N ASP A 177 -29.58 -41.17 50.07
CA ASP A 177 -29.19 -39.79 50.38
C ASP A 177 -27.67 -39.54 50.28
N GLU A 178 -26.83 -40.41 50.86
CA GLU A 178 -25.36 -40.20 50.86
C GLU A 178 -24.74 -40.26 49.46
N LYS A 179 -25.19 -41.19 48.62
CA LYS A 179 -24.67 -41.35 47.26
C LYS A 179 -25.03 -40.14 46.39
N ARG A 180 -26.25 -39.63 46.53
CA ARG A 180 -26.74 -38.46 45.79
C ARG A 180 -26.05 -37.18 46.26
N LYS A 181 -25.91 -36.99 47.57
CA LYS A 181 -25.17 -35.88 48.16
C LYS A 181 -23.74 -35.83 47.63
N LYS A 182 -23.06 -36.97 47.59
CA LYS A 182 -21.72 -37.08 47.00
C LYS A 182 -21.70 -36.67 45.52
N GLN A 183 -22.68 -37.09 44.72
CA GLN A 183 -22.77 -36.69 43.31
C GLN A 183 -22.96 -35.18 43.13
N ILE A 184 -23.78 -34.55 43.98
CA ILE A 184 -23.98 -33.10 43.98
C ILE A 184 -22.68 -32.39 44.37
N ASP A 185 -21.98 -32.86 45.40
CA ASP A 185 -20.69 -32.30 45.82
C ASP A 185 -19.62 -32.43 44.73
N ASP A 186 -19.55 -33.58 44.05
CA ASP A 186 -18.63 -33.81 42.93
C ASP A 186 -18.92 -32.85 41.75
N LEU A 187 -20.20 -32.68 41.40
CA LEU A 187 -20.64 -31.74 40.35
C LEU A 187 -20.37 -30.28 40.74
N ALA A 188 -20.62 -29.89 41.99
CA ALA A 188 -20.35 -28.55 42.49
C ALA A 188 -18.85 -28.23 42.48
N ASN A 189 -18.00 -29.21 42.82
CA ASN A 189 -16.55 -29.07 42.72
C ASN A 189 -16.08 -28.92 41.26
N GLU A 190 -16.65 -29.69 40.33
CA GLU A 190 -16.37 -29.58 38.90
C GLU A 190 -16.81 -28.22 38.34
N GLN A 191 -18.01 -27.76 38.68
CA GLN A 191 -18.51 -26.42 38.36
C GLN A 191 -17.55 -25.37 38.88
N LYS A 192 -17.18 -25.42 40.17
CA LYS A 192 -16.25 -24.46 40.78
C LYS A 192 -14.89 -24.41 40.07
N GLN A 193 -14.36 -25.55 39.62
CA GLN A 193 -13.11 -25.59 38.85
C GLN A 193 -13.26 -24.91 37.48
N LEU A 194 -14.40 -25.10 36.80
CA LEU A 194 -14.71 -24.40 35.55
C LEU A 194 -14.94 -22.90 35.78
N GLU A 195 -15.56 -22.54 36.90
CA GLU A 195 -15.87 -21.16 37.31
C GLU A 195 -14.65 -20.38 37.79
N THR A 196 -13.65 -21.01 38.42
CA THR A 196 -12.40 -20.29 38.79
C THR A 196 -11.62 -19.73 37.59
N ASN A 197 -12.06 -20.02 36.36
CA ASN A 197 -11.60 -19.40 35.11
C ASN A 197 -12.53 -18.27 34.58
N GLU A 198 -13.48 -17.76 35.40
CA GLU A 198 -14.64 -16.96 34.97
C GLU A 198 -14.39 -15.50 34.62
N THR A 199 -13.33 -14.86 35.11
CA THR A 199 -13.11 -13.44 34.75
C THR A 199 -13.02 -13.26 33.25
N GLY A 200 -12.79 -14.35 32.51
CA GLY A 200 -12.73 -14.35 31.07
C GLY A 200 -11.51 -13.61 30.57
N LEU A 201 -10.56 -13.31 31.45
CA LEU A 201 -9.29 -12.67 31.17
C LEU A 201 -8.20 -13.60 31.67
N LEU A 202 -7.18 -13.78 30.84
CA LEU A 202 -6.06 -14.67 31.09
C LEU A 202 -4.98 -14.01 31.95
N PHE A 203 -4.96 -12.68 31.99
CA PHE A 203 -3.98 -11.87 32.67
C PHE A 203 -4.68 -10.98 33.68
N ASP A 204 -4.19 -10.90 34.93
CA ASP A 204 -4.78 -10.05 35.96
C ASP A 204 -3.97 -8.76 36.15
N VAL A 205 -4.40 -7.69 35.48
CA VAL A 205 -3.75 -6.38 35.58
C VAL A 205 -3.74 -5.80 36.99
N LYS A 206 -4.70 -6.16 37.86
CA LYS A 206 -4.82 -5.54 39.19
C LYS A 206 -3.85 -6.11 40.20
N SER A 207 -3.55 -7.41 40.09
CA SER A 207 -2.57 -8.08 40.95
C SER A 207 -1.17 -8.10 40.35
N TYR A 208 -0.98 -7.58 39.13
CA TYR A 208 0.32 -7.55 38.48
C TYR A 208 1.23 -6.49 39.10
N GLU A 209 2.10 -6.93 40.00
CA GLU A 209 3.17 -6.08 40.53
C GLU A 209 4.28 -5.95 39.49
N VAL A 210 4.45 -4.75 38.96
CA VAL A 210 5.57 -4.41 38.07
C VAL A 210 6.86 -4.46 38.89
N THR A 211 7.50 -5.63 38.90
CA THR A 211 8.88 -5.78 39.35
C THR A 211 9.84 -5.34 38.24
N ASN A 212 11.14 -5.23 38.53
CA ASN A 212 12.15 -4.85 37.53
C ASN A 212 12.11 -5.80 36.33
N SER A 213 11.39 -5.43 35.27
CA SER A 213 11.33 -6.22 34.04
C SER A 213 12.67 -6.17 33.31
N GLU A 214 13.16 -7.34 32.90
CA GLU A 214 14.30 -7.48 31.99
C GLU A 214 13.86 -7.67 30.54
N LEU A 215 12.55 -7.71 30.27
CA LEU A 215 12.02 -7.92 28.92
C LEU A 215 12.22 -6.65 28.09
N VAL A 216 13.12 -6.72 27.12
CA VAL A 216 13.41 -5.61 26.21
C VAL A 216 12.75 -5.87 24.85
N PHE A 217 11.83 -5.00 24.49
CA PHE A 217 11.27 -4.92 23.15
C PHE A 217 12.17 -4.07 22.24
N SER A 218 12.50 -4.57 21.04
CA SER A 218 13.30 -3.83 20.05
C SER A 218 12.45 -3.52 18.83
N LYS A 219 12.25 -2.23 18.54
CA LYS A 219 11.67 -1.80 17.26
C LYS A 219 12.77 -1.73 16.21
N ASP A 220 12.86 -2.78 15.39
CA ASP A 220 13.89 -2.91 14.36
C ASP A 220 13.47 -2.34 12.99
N PHE A 221 12.16 -2.18 12.76
CA PHE A 221 11.61 -1.76 11.47
C PHE A 221 10.58 -0.63 11.61
N GLU A 222 10.45 0.18 10.56
CA GLU A 222 9.40 1.20 10.41
C GLU A 222 8.77 1.12 9.01
N GLN A 223 7.50 1.52 8.90
CA GLN A 223 6.81 1.70 7.62
C GLN A 223 6.93 3.15 7.15
N VAL A 224 7.83 3.41 6.19
CA VAL A 224 8.11 4.78 5.71
C VAL A 224 7.43 5.02 4.35
N PRO A 225 6.70 6.13 4.14
CA PRO A 225 6.13 6.51 2.86
C PRO A 225 7.18 6.55 1.75
N LEU A 226 6.77 6.16 0.55
CA LEU A 226 7.65 6.04 -0.61
C LEU A 226 6.90 6.37 -1.90
N PHE A 227 7.52 7.18 -2.76
CA PHE A 227 7.19 7.21 -4.18
C PHE A 227 8.08 6.21 -4.91
N SER A 228 7.46 5.20 -5.52
CA SER A 228 8.23 4.19 -6.25
C SER A 228 8.83 4.79 -7.52
N GLY A 229 10.02 4.33 -7.90
CA GLY A 229 10.65 4.74 -9.15
C GLY A 229 9.75 4.47 -10.36
N ASN A 230 8.99 3.36 -10.34
CA ASN A 230 8.01 3.05 -11.37
C ASN A 230 6.87 4.10 -11.47
N SER A 231 6.45 4.69 -10.34
CA SER A 231 5.41 5.73 -10.37
C SER A 231 5.92 7.02 -11.01
N ILE A 232 7.15 7.42 -10.68
CA ILE A 232 7.84 8.59 -11.26
C ILE A 232 8.12 8.35 -12.74
N ALA A 233 8.70 7.20 -13.09
CA ALA A 233 8.94 6.77 -14.47
C ALA A 233 7.65 6.77 -15.28
N GLY A 234 6.54 6.31 -14.71
CA GLY A 234 5.24 6.31 -15.37
C GLY A 234 4.71 7.72 -15.65
N ILE A 235 4.91 8.67 -14.73
CA ILE A 235 4.56 10.09 -14.96
C ILE A 235 5.40 10.66 -16.10
N MET A 236 6.72 10.51 -16.01
CA MET A 236 7.65 11.00 -17.03
C MET A 236 7.35 10.41 -18.40
N ARG A 237 7.15 9.08 -18.49
CA ARG A 237 6.82 8.38 -19.73
C ARG A 237 5.60 9.01 -20.41
N ARG A 238 4.53 9.29 -19.66
CA ARG A 238 3.32 9.89 -20.23
C ARG A 238 3.55 11.29 -20.79
N ILE A 239 4.30 12.12 -20.06
CA ILE A 239 4.58 13.50 -20.49
C ILE A 239 5.49 13.49 -21.73
N VAL A 240 6.54 12.66 -21.71
CA VAL A 240 7.51 12.56 -22.82
C VAL A 240 6.85 11.97 -24.06
N MET A 241 6.04 10.93 -23.92
CA MET A 241 5.30 10.36 -25.06
C MET A 241 4.30 11.33 -25.66
N ALA A 242 3.63 12.13 -24.82
CA ALA A 242 2.73 13.18 -25.31
C ALA A 242 3.49 14.25 -26.10
N ASP A 243 4.59 14.78 -25.57
CA ASP A 243 5.45 15.76 -26.26
C ASP A 243 6.03 15.17 -27.56
N TYR A 244 6.47 13.91 -27.52
CA TYR A 244 7.00 13.18 -28.66
C TYR A 244 5.97 13.07 -29.80
N PHE A 245 4.76 12.57 -29.51
CA PHE A 245 3.71 12.42 -30.51
C PHE A 245 3.20 13.75 -31.05
N GLN A 246 3.11 14.77 -30.20
CA GLN A 246 2.77 16.11 -30.65
C GLN A 246 3.78 16.63 -31.68
N ARG A 247 5.08 16.43 -31.45
CA ARG A 247 6.14 16.92 -32.34
C ARG A 247 6.19 16.21 -33.69
N ILE A 248 5.87 14.92 -33.71
CA ILE A 248 5.79 14.18 -34.98
C ILE A 248 4.41 14.26 -35.65
N GLU A 249 3.50 15.09 -35.10
CA GLU A 249 2.12 15.28 -35.57
C GLU A 249 1.32 13.98 -35.68
N LEU A 250 1.51 13.09 -34.70
CA LEU A 250 0.75 11.85 -34.58
C LEU A 250 -0.40 12.05 -33.59
N ASN A 251 -1.57 12.39 -34.12
CA ASN A 251 -2.76 12.73 -33.31
C ASN A 251 -3.66 11.53 -32.99
N ASP A 252 -3.64 10.51 -33.85
CA ASP A 252 -4.49 9.33 -33.73
C ASP A 252 -3.64 8.10 -33.44
N LEU A 253 -3.89 7.49 -32.29
CA LEU A 253 -3.32 6.21 -31.90
C LEU A 253 -4.46 5.21 -31.73
N LEU A 254 -4.24 3.97 -32.15
CA LEU A 254 -5.08 2.87 -31.73
C LEU A 254 -5.00 2.74 -30.20
N ASP A 255 -6.11 2.40 -29.54
CA ASP A 255 -6.21 2.21 -28.09
C ASP A 255 -5.10 1.30 -27.52
N PHE A 256 -4.68 0.31 -28.31
CA PHE A 256 -3.60 -0.60 -27.96
C PHE A 256 -2.22 0.09 -27.92
N THR A 257 -1.93 0.91 -28.92
CA THR A 257 -0.69 1.68 -29.05
C THR A 257 -0.54 2.63 -27.86
N TYR A 258 -1.66 3.19 -27.40
CA TYR A 258 -1.71 4.01 -26.20
C TYR A 258 -1.18 3.27 -24.96
N HIS A 259 -1.60 2.03 -24.69
CA HIS A 259 -1.11 1.29 -23.50
C HIS A 259 0.38 0.95 -23.57
N THR A 260 0.87 0.58 -24.76
CA THR A 260 2.29 0.27 -24.96
C THR A 260 3.18 1.47 -24.67
N PHE A 261 2.78 2.66 -25.12
CA PHE A 261 3.56 3.88 -24.96
C PHE A 261 3.32 4.59 -23.63
N PHE A 262 2.09 4.66 -23.12
CA PHE A 262 1.75 5.47 -21.94
C PHE A 262 1.67 4.69 -20.63
N THR A 263 1.27 3.41 -20.66
CA THR A 263 1.14 2.58 -19.44
C THR A 263 2.29 1.61 -19.25
N GLY A 264 3.19 1.49 -20.23
CA GLY A 264 4.33 0.57 -20.19
C GLY A 264 3.97 -0.87 -20.51
N GLY A 265 2.82 -1.09 -21.16
CA GLY A 265 2.36 -2.42 -21.52
C GLY A 265 0.96 -2.78 -21.09
N SER A 266 0.52 -3.95 -21.59
CA SER A 266 -0.63 -4.70 -21.09
C SER A 266 -0.30 -6.18 -21.01
N LEU A 267 -0.78 -6.85 -19.95
CA LEU A 267 -0.66 -8.30 -19.72
C LEU A 267 -1.96 -9.06 -20.04
N THR A 268 -2.94 -8.42 -20.67
CA THR A 268 -4.26 -9.02 -20.91
C THR A 268 -4.30 -9.91 -22.15
N THR A 269 -4.81 -11.12 -21.99
CA THR A 269 -4.97 -12.14 -23.06
C THR A 269 -5.98 -11.75 -24.16
N LYS A 270 -6.94 -10.86 -23.88
CA LYS A 270 -7.95 -10.45 -24.89
C LYS A 270 -7.39 -9.70 -26.11
N VAL A 271 -6.13 -9.27 -26.06
CA VAL A 271 -5.45 -8.57 -27.16
C VAL A 271 -4.62 -9.55 -28.02
N GLU A 272 -4.61 -10.86 -27.69
CA GLU A 272 -3.62 -11.85 -28.15
C GLU A 272 -3.41 -11.98 -29.67
N ASN A 273 -4.44 -11.89 -30.51
CA ASN A 273 -4.28 -12.24 -31.92
C ASN A 273 -3.82 -11.06 -32.78
N GLU A 274 -4.48 -9.90 -32.69
CA GLU A 274 -4.09 -8.73 -33.49
C GLU A 274 -2.75 -8.14 -33.02
N PHE A 275 -2.46 -8.23 -31.72
CA PHE A 275 -1.23 -7.72 -31.12
C PHE A 275 0.03 -8.48 -31.57
N THR A 276 -0.01 -9.80 -31.47
CA THR A 276 1.17 -10.63 -31.76
C THR A 276 1.45 -10.64 -33.26
N GLU A 277 0.39 -10.67 -34.07
CA GLU A 277 0.50 -10.59 -35.52
C GLU A 277 0.98 -9.22 -35.95
N LYS A 278 0.41 -8.10 -35.48
CA LYS A 278 0.92 -6.76 -35.83
C LYS A 278 2.30 -6.48 -35.28
N LEU A 279 2.68 -6.97 -34.10
CA LEU A 279 4.02 -6.70 -33.54
C LEU A 279 5.11 -7.61 -34.15
N ALA A 280 4.76 -8.82 -34.56
CA ALA A 280 5.62 -9.69 -35.37
C ALA A 280 5.69 -9.21 -36.83
N GLU A 281 4.59 -8.75 -37.41
CA GLU A 281 4.54 -8.14 -38.74
C GLU A 281 5.22 -6.77 -38.75
N PHE A 282 5.10 -5.99 -37.68
CA PHE A 282 5.85 -4.76 -37.43
C PHE A 282 7.33 -5.09 -37.32
N SER A 283 7.74 -5.98 -36.41
CA SER A 283 9.16 -6.39 -36.27
C SER A 283 9.74 -6.98 -37.56
N GLY A 284 8.97 -7.75 -38.33
CA GLY A 284 9.38 -8.33 -39.61
C GLY A 284 9.46 -7.31 -40.75
N LYS A 285 8.44 -6.46 -40.91
CA LYS A 285 8.45 -5.33 -41.87
C LYS A 285 9.53 -4.32 -41.52
N MET A 286 9.86 -4.15 -40.23
CA MET A 286 10.95 -3.30 -39.76
C MET A 286 12.31 -3.83 -40.21
N GLU A 287 12.61 -5.12 -39.99
CA GLU A 287 13.88 -5.70 -40.44
C GLU A 287 14.04 -5.60 -41.96
N ASP A 288 12.97 -5.82 -42.72
CA ASP A 288 13.01 -5.79 -44.18
C ASP A 288 13.05 -4.37 -44.76
N LYS A 289 12.32 -3.40 -44.20
CA LYS A 289 12.36 -1.99 -44.65
C LYS A 289 13.67 -1.32 -44.24
N LEU A 290 14.17 -1.59 -43.03
CA LEU A 290 15.43 -1.02 -42.54
C LEU A 290 16.63 -1.53 -43.35
N LYS A 291 16.66 -2.83 -43.70
CA LYS A 291 17.66 -3.38 -44.64
C LYS A 291 17.63 -2.68 -46.00
N LYS A 292 16.44 -2.42 -46.55
CA LYS A 292 16.28 -1.78 -47.86
C LYS A 292 16.70 -0.31 -47.87
N GLU A 293 16.38 0.44 -46.82
CA GLU A 293 16.74 1.86 -46.72
C GLU A 293 18.26 2.02 -46.49
N ILE A 294 18.87 1.17 -45.67
CA ILE A 294 20.32 1.12 -45.48
C ILE A 294 21.04 0.77 -46.79
N ASP A 295 20.55 -0.24 -47.53
CA ASP A 295 21.07 -0.59 -48.86
C ASP A 295 20.95 0.58 -49.85
N HIS A 296 19.90 1.39 -49.74
CA HIS A 296 19.72 2.56 -50.61
C HIS A 296 20.71 3.68 -50.25
N GLN A 297 20.87 3.99 -48.96
CA GLN A 297 21.78 5.02 -48.45
C GLN A 297 23.26 4.65 -48.72
N LEU A 298 23.64 3.38 -48.56
CA LEU A 298 24.99 2.88 -48.89
C LEU A 298 25.31 3.03 -50.38
N LYS A 299 24.34 2.78 -51.26
CA LYS A 299 24.49 2.99 -52.72
C LYS A 299 24.65 4.46 -53.09
N LEU A 300 23.99 5.37 -52.37
CA LEU A 300 24.12 6.81 -52.57
C LEU A 300 25.45 7.37 -52.03
N ALA A 301 25.98 6.79 -50.95
CA ALA A 301 27.22 7.24 -50.31
C ALA A 301 28.51 6.75 -51.00
N GLY A 302 28.42 5.86 -51.99
CA GLY A 302 29.58 5.39 -52.78
C GLY A 302 30.64 4.63 -51.98
N ASN A 303 30.33 4.22 -50.74
CA ASN A 303 31.23 3.49 -49.87
C ASN A 303 30.88 2.01 -49.89
N ASP A 304 31.74 1.22 -50.55
CA ASP A 304 31.76 -0.22 -50.39
C ASP A 304 32.24 -0.59 -48.98
N ASN A 305 31.46 -1.47 -48.33
CA ASN A 305 31.77 -2.24 -47.13
C ASN A 305 31.84 -1.48 -45.79
N SER A 306 30.66 -1.21 -45.22
CA SER A 306 30.29 -1.80 -43.93
C SER A 306 28.78 -1.71 -43.73
N ILE A 307 28.10 -2.87 -43.82
CA ILE A 307 26.70 -2.99 -43.43
C ILE A 307 26.65 -2.69 -41.92
N ILE A 308 26.12 -1.54 -41.52
CA ILE A 308 25.75 -1.33 -40.13
C ILE A 308 24.46 -2.13 -39.94
N ASP A 309 24.60 -3.35 -39.45
CA ASP A 309 23.51 -4.18 -38.97
C ASP A 309 22.92 -3.48 -37.74
N LEU A 310 21.98 -2.54 -37.96
CA LEU A 310 21.28 -1.87 -36.87
C LEU A 310 20.41 -2.93 -36.20
N LYS A 311 20.82 -3.33 -35.00
CA LYS A 311 20.04 -4.25 -34.19
C LYS A 311 18.70 -3.58 -33.91
N LYS A 312 17.65 -4.36 -33.66
CA LYS A 312 16.32 -3.87 -33.27
C LYS A 312 16.37 -2.74 -32.22
N ASP A 313 17.35 -2.80 -31.33
CA ASP A 313 17.62 -1.79 -30.30
C ASP A 313 18.07 -0.44 -30.87
N ASP A 314 18.88 -0.43 -31.93
CA ASP A 314 19.37 0.80 -32.56
C ASP A 314 18.26 1.51 -33.33
N ALA A 315 17.37 0.75 -33.98
CA ALA A 315 16.19 1.32 -34.63
C ALA A 315 15.23 1.96 -33.62
N LEU A 316 14.99 1.30 -32.48
CA LEU A 316 14.20 1.88 -31.39
C LEU A 316 14.88 3.12 -30.79
N ALA A 317 16.21 3.09 -30.68
CA ALA A 317 16.97 4.24 -30.22
C ALA A 317 16.88 5.42 -31.18
N TYR A 318 16.74 5.19 -32.48
CA TYR A 318 16.63 6.28 -33.46
C TYR A 318 15.18 6.77 -33.63
N TYR A 319 14.24 5.87 -33.93
CA TYR A 319 12.87 6.19 -34.32
C TYR A 319 11.85 6.17 -33.19
N CYS A 320 12.23 5.71 -32.00
CA CYS A 320 11.30 5.64 -30.87
C CYS A 320 12.03 5.80 -29.54
N THR A 321 12.85 6.85 -29.48
CA THR A 321 13.72 7.18 -28.35
C THR A 321 13.03 7.08 -26.98
N PRO A 322 11.78 7.57 -26.75
CA PRO A 322 11.16 7.46 -25.44
C PRO A 322 10.80 6.02 -25.08
N LEU A 323 10.40 5.19 -26.05
CA LEU A 323 10.06 3.78 -25.78
C LEU A 323 11.30 3.01 -25.34
N ARG A 324 12.45 3.28 -25.98
CA ARG A 324 13.71 2.68 -25.57
C ARG A 324 14.21 3.23 -24.23
N LEU A 325 14.04 4.52 -23.98
CA LEU A 325 14.45 5.16 -22.74
C LEU A 325 13.71 4.58 -21.52
N PHE A 326 12.38 4.42 -21.61
CA PHE A 326 11.53 3.99 -20.49
C PHE A 326 11.20 2.49 -20.49
N GLY A 327 11.49 1.79 -21.57
CA GLY A 327 11.06 0.41 -21.80
C GLY A 327 9.55 0.23 -21.91
N SER A 328 9.14 -0.96 -22.31
CA SER A 328 7.74 -1.40 -22.34
C SER A 328 7.67 -2.92 -22.32
N ALA A 329 6.61 -3.48 -21.77
CA ALA A 329 6.39 -4.92 -21.72
C ALA A 329 5.07 -5.29 -22.39
N THR A 330 5.07 -6.39 -23.11
CA THR A 330 3.88 -6.98 -23.70
C THR A 330 3.90 -8.48 -23.43
N VAL A 331 2.82 -9.19 -23.72
CA VAL A 331 2.74 -10.64 -23.47
C VAL A 331 3.89 -11.40 -24.14
N ASN A 332 4.30 -10.97 -25.35
CA ASN A 332 5.23 -11.71 -26.19
C ASN A 332 6.60 -11.03 -26.39
N ALA A 333 6.77 -9.79 -25.92
CA ALA A 333 8.02 -9.05 -26.08
C ALA A 333 8.23 -8.05 -24.94
N MET A 334 9.49 -7.87 -24.56
CA MET A 334 9.90 -6.86 -23.58
C MET A 334 11.00 -5.99 -24.19
N VAL A 335 10.77 -4.67 -24.18
CA VAL A 335 11.78 -3.67 -24.47
C VAL A 335 12.37 -3.25 -23.13
N GLU A 336 13.63 -3.61 -22.89
CA GLU A 336 14.32 -3.20 -21.67
C GLU A 336 14.50 -1.68 -21.64
N SER A 337 14.24 -1.08 -20.48
CA SER A 337 14.46 0.34 -20.21
C SER A 337 15.94 0.66 -20.15
N GLU A 338 16.37 1.74 -20.81
CA GLU A 338 17.73 2.26 -20.69
C GLU A 338 17.91 3.18 -19.48
N MET A 339 16.81 3.65 -18.89
CA MET A 339 16.80 4.43 -17.67
C MET A 339 16.35 3.59 -16.47
N ILE A 340 17.09 3.68 -15.37
CA ILE A 340 16.67 3.21 -14.05
C ILE A 340 16.24 4.43 -13.25
N VAL A 341 15.03 4.36 -12.69
CA VAL A 341 14.47 5.37 -11.79
C VAL A 341 14.46 4.76 -10.39
N SER A 342 15.22 5.35 -9.48
CA SER A 342 15.23 4.89 -8.08
C SER A 342 13.93 5.28 -7.36
N ASN A 343 13.68 4.71 -6.18
CA ASN A 343 12.58 5.20 -5.35
C ASN A 343 12.95 6.54 -4.73
N ALA A 344 12.01 7.49 -4.67
CA ALA A 344 12.24 8.74 -3.96
C ALA A 344 12.07 8.51 -2.45
N ARG A 345 13.18 8.56 -1.73
CA ARG A 345 13.27 8.23 -0.30
C ARG A 345 13.08 9.49 0.53
N LEU A 346 12.05 9.49 1.37
CA LEU A 346 11.82 10.58 2.33
C LEU A 346 13.06 10.81 3.21
N VAL A 347 13.46 12.05 3.38
CA VAL A 347 14.56 12.45 4.27
C VAL A 347 14.03 12.44 5.71
N CYS A 348 14.30 11.37 6.45
CA CYS A 348 13.84 11.23 7.84
C CYS A 348 14.75 10.33 8.68
N LYS A 349 14.59 10.43 10.00
CA LYS A 349 15.36 9.67 11.00
C LYS A 349 15.27 8.16 10.78
N GLU A 350 14.09 7.66 10.45
CA GLU A 350 13.81 6.23 10.28
C GLU A 350 14.43 5.67 9.00
N ASN A 351 14.62 6.49 7.96
CA ASN A 351 15.42 6.15 6.79
C ASN A 351 16.93 6.28 7.03
N GLY A 352 17.34 6.91 8.12
CA GLY A 352 18.72 7.17 8.48
C GLY A 352 19.42 8.16 7.56
N ASN A 353 18.65 9.04 6.90
CA ASN A 353 19.13 10.08 6.00
C ASN A 353 18.64 11.49 6.39
N GLY A 354 18.00 11.66 7.55
CA GLY A 354 17.60 12.96 8.10
C GLY A 354 17.44 12.93 9.61
N ASP A 355 17.19 14.10 10.22
CA ASP A 355 17.09 14.25 11.68
C ASP A 355 15.63 14.29 12.19
N ILE A 356 14.69 14.64 11.30
CA ILE A 356 13.26 14.75 11.62
C ILE A 356 12.62 13.37 11.57
N SER A 357 11.78 13.05 12.56
CA SER A 357 10.99 11.81 12.54
C SER A 357 9.94 11.85 11.45
N LEU A 358 9.74 10.73 10.76
CA LEU A 358 8.66 10.50 9.81
C LEU A 358 7.30 11.00 10.34
N TRP A 359 7.02 10.76 11.62
CA TRP A 359 5.74 11.10 12.24
C TRP A 359 5.47 12.61 12.33
N SER A 360 6.49 13.43 12.10
CA SER A 360 6.38 14.89 11.96
C SER A 360 6.27 15.35 10.51
N LEU A 361 6.43 14.43 9.55
CA LEU A 361 6.39 14.70 8.10
C LEU A 361 5.11 14.17 7.44
N ILE A 362 4.20 13.60 8.21
CA ILE A 362 2.91 13.11 7.74
C ILE A 362 1.77 13.78 8.49
N GLU A 363 0.67 14.03 7.79
CA GLU A 363 -0.55 14.59 8.35
C GLU A 363 -1.78 13.96 7.72
N ASP A 364 -2.95 14.18 8.34
CA ASP A 364 -4.23 13.80 7.77
C ASP A 364 -4.97 15.04 7.28
N ILE A 365 -5.28 15.08 5.98
CA ILE A 365 -6.12 16.14 5.40
C ILE A 365 -7.53 15.62 5.14
N ALA A 366 -8.52 16.47 5.38
CA ALA A 366 -9.92 16.19 5.07
C ALA A 366 -10.29 16.76 3.71
N HIS A 367 -10.99 15.95 2.91
CA HIS A 367 -11.62 16.39 1.68
C HIS A 367 -13.10 16.05 1.72
N SER A 368 -13.90 16.88 1.05
CA SER A 368 -15.27 16.53 0.74
C SER A 368 -15.38 16.08 -0.72
N ARG A 369 -16.26 15.11 -0.98
CA ARG A 369 -16.80 14.91 -2.33
C ARG A 369 -18.22 15.43 -2.31
N LEU A 370 -18.49 16.42 -3.18
CA LEU A 370 -19.84 16.63 -3.66
C LEU A 370 -20.14 15.46 -4.59
N ASP A 371 -21.23 14.76 -4.34
CA ASP A 371 -21.73 13.68 -5.20
C ASP A 371 -22.32 14.31 -6.47
N SER A 372 -21.44 14.86 -7.33
CA SER A 372 -21.84 15.60 -8.54
C SER A 372 -22.23 14.69 -9.70
N GLU A 373 -22.12 13.36 -9.55
CA GLU A 373 -22.62 12.39 -10.54
C GLU A 373 -24.14 12.54 -10.79
N LYS A 374 -24.87 13.12 -9.84
CA LYS A 374 -26.31 13.44 -9.99
C LYS A 374 -26.61 14.77 -10.67
N THR A 375 -25.62 15.67 -10.81
CA THR A 375 -25.80 17.01 -11.37
C THR A 375 -25.20 17.21 -12.76
N GLU A 376 -24.25 16.37 -13.18
CA GLU A 376 -23.57 16.51 -14.49
C GLU A 376 -24.22 15.72 -15.63
N ARG A 377 -25.13 14.79 -15.32
CA ARG A 377 -26.02 14.19 -16.32
C ARG A 377 -27.35 14.90 -16.12
N ASP A 378 -27.90 15.54 -17.16
CA ASP A 378 -29.25 16.15 -17.20
C ASP A 378 -30.37 15.10 -16.98
N ILE A 379 -30.27 14.34 -15.90
CA ILE A 379 -31.26 13.41 -15.43
C ILE A 379 -32.07 14.23 -14.43
N ASN A 380 -33.28 14.63 -14.84
CA ASN A 380 -34.28 15.17 -13.93
C ASN A 380 -34.62 14.11 -12.89
N ILE A 381 -33.87 14.07 -11.80
CA ILE A 381 -34.20 13.28 -10.63
C ILE A 381 -35.29 14.08 -9.91
N GLU A 382 -36.53 13.60 -9.98
CA GLU A 382 -37.62 14.10 -9.14
C GLU A 382 -37.13 14.22 -7.70
N GLN A 383 -37.37 15.39 -7.09
CA GLN A 383 -36.94 15.75 -5.75
C GLN A 383 -37.46 14.72 -4.72
N THR A 384 -36.69 13.66 -4.55
CA THR A 384 -36.78 12.82 -3.37
C THR A 384 -35.95 13.52 -2.30
N ASN A 385 -36.54 13.72 -1.12
CA ASN A 385 -36.02 14.45 0.05
C ASN A 385 -34.69 13.92 0.64
N SER A 386 -33.86 13.21 -0.13
CA SER A 386 -32.51 12.87 0.30
C SER A 386 -31.63 14.10 0.16
N GLN A 387 -31.40 14.80 1.27
CA GLN A 387 -30.30 15.76 1.40
C GLN A 387 -29.04 15.13 0.79
N THR A 388 -28.41 15.83 -0.17
CA THR A 388 -27.14 15.41 -0.78
C THR A 388 -26.10 15.33 0.32
N GLN A 389 -25.91 14.14 0.90
CA GLN A 389 -24.95 13.92 1.98
C GLN A 389 -23.55 14.10 1.39
N GLN A 390 -22.93 15.24 1.68
CA GLN A 390 -21.55 15.50 1.31
C GLN A 390 -20.65 14.54 2.09
N MET A 391 -20.08 13.55 1.41
CA MET A 391 -19.23 12.56 2.07
C MET A 391 -17.84 13.17 2.30
N GLN A 392 -17.51 13.37 3.57
CA GLN A 392 -16.16 13.71 4.01
C GLN A 392 -15.29 12.46 4.01
N TYR A 393 -14.08 12.57 3.49
CA TYR A 393 -13.09 11.50 3.47
C TYR A 393 -11.73 12.07 3.89
N TRP A 394 -10.91 11.23 4.52
CA TRP A 394 -9.61 11.62 5.06
C TRP A 394 -8.48 11.03 4.21
N MET A 395 -7.34 11.71 4.16
CA MET A 395 -6.18 11.25 3.41
C MET A 395 -4.92 11.50 4.22
N GLU A 396 -4.11 10.46 4.40
CA GLU A 396 -2.76 10.62 4.93
C GLU A 396 -1.90 11.22 3.80
N THR A 397 -1.23 12.34 4.08
CA THR A 397 -0.34 13.04 3.15
C THR A 397 1.01 13.29 3.78
N ILE A 398 2.03 13.42 2.93
CA ILE A 398 3.32 13.97 3.34
C ILE A 398 3.20 15.49 3.30
N ILE A 399 3.67 16.17 4.34
CA ILE A 399 3.51 17.62 4.48
C ILE A 399 4.31 18.41 3.43
N GLU A 400 3.92 19.65 3.20
CA GLU A 400 4.73 20.63 2.47
C GLU A 400 6.09 20.83 3.17
N GLY A 401 7.15 21.03 2.38
CA GLY A 401 8.52 21.20 2.86
C GLY A 401 9.27 19.89 3.11
N ALA A 402 8.61 18.74 3.05
CA ALA A 402 9.28 17.45 3.17
C ALA A 402 10.27 17.22 2.01
N GLU A 403 11.51 16.82 2.32
CA GLU A 403 12.55 16.52 1.34
C GLU A 403 12.61 15.03 0.98
N PHE A 404 13.02 14.72 -0.25
CA PHE A 404 13.29 13.36 -0.72
C PHE A 404 14.64 13.29 -1.43
N GLU A 405 15.37 12.20 -1.21
CA GLU A 405 16.53 11.82 -2.01
C GLU A 405 16.09 10.93 -3.17
N HIS A 406 16.54 11.24 -4.38
CA HIS A 406 16.22 10.47 -5.57
C HIS A 406 17.37 10.46 -6.58
N SER A 407 17.38 9.47 -7.46
CA SER A 407 18.36 9.35 -8.53
C SER A 407 17.82 8.72 -9.81
N PHE A 408 18.42 9.14 -10.92
CA PHE A 408 18.28 8.53 -12.23
C PHE A 408 19.61 7.91 -12.66
N VAL A 409 19.57 6.73 -13.26
CA VAL A 409 20.75 6.11 -13.89
C VAL A 409 20.41 5.82 -15.35
N LEU A 410 21.14 6.46 -16.26
CA LEU A 410 21.12 6.16 -17.69
C LEU A 410 22.21 5.13 -18.01
N LYS A 411 21.81 3.97 -18.51
CA LYS A 411 22.72 2.88 -18.91
C LYS A 411 23.33 3.10 -20.29
N SER A 412 22.52 3.60 -21.23
CA SER A 412 22.91 3.79 -22.62
C SER A 412 24.01 4.84 -22.79
N LYS A 413 24.85 4.62 -23.81
CA LYS A 413 25.81 5.59 -24.35
C LYS A 413 25.38 6.12 -25.72
N ASP A 414 24.21 5.70 -26.20
CA ASP A 414 23.66 6.15 -27.47
C ASP A 414 23.27 7.64 -27.37
N PRO A 415 23.72 8.49 -28.32
CA PRO A 415 23.47 9.93 -28.26
C PRO A 415 21.98 10.29 -28.39
N TYR A 416 21.17 9.54 -29.16
CA TYR A 416 19.74 9.80 -29.29
C TYR A 416 19.00 9.52 -27.97
N ILE A 417 19.36 8.44 -27.30
CA ILE A 417 18.81 8.09 -25.98
C ILE A 417 19.24 9.11 -24.94
N GLU A 418 20.50 9.52 -24.93
CA GLU A 418 20.99 10.52 -23.98
C GLU A 418 20.34 11.89 -24.19
N ASN A 419 20.17 12.31 -25.44
CA ASN A 419 19.45 13.54 -25.80
C ASN A 419 17.98 13.47 -25.34
N CYS A 420 17.30 12.35 -25.59
CA CYS A 420 15.94 12.12 -25.12
C CYS A 420 15.84 12.11 -23.59
N PHE A 421 16.84 11.56 -22.89
CA PHE A 421 16.91 11.58 -21.44
C PHE A 421 16.94 13.00 -20.89
N HIS A 422 17.79 13.89 -21.42
CA HIS A 422 17.81 15.29 -20.97
C HIS A 422 16.51 16.05 -21.30
N ALA A 423 15.91 15.82 -22.47
CA ALA A 423 14.60 16.38 -22.79
C ALA A 423 13.51 15.89 -21.83
N SER A 424 13.57 14.61 -21.45
CA SER A 424 12.67 14.01 -20.47
C SER A 424 12.79 14.62 -19.08
N LEU A 425 14.02 14.91 -18.63
CA LEU A 425 14.26 15.63 -17.38
C LEU A 425 13.68 17.05 -17.43
N LYS A 426 13.85 17.76 -18.56
CA LYS A 426 13.31 19.11 -18.73
C LYS A 426 11.79 19.13 -18.64
N LEU A 427 11.12 18.23 -19.35
CA LEU A 427 9.67 18.08 -19.30
C LEU A 427 9.18 17.70 -17.90
N PHE A 428 9.93 16.88 -17.16
CA PHE A 428 9.59 16.55 -15.78
C PHE A 428 9.72 17.74 -14.83
N CYS A 429 10.80 18.54 -14.97
CA CYS A 429 10.95 19.80 -14.25
C CYS A 429 9.82 20.80 -14.57
N ASP A 430 9.39 20.87 -15.83
CA ASP A 430 8.28 21.75 -16.24
C ASP A 430 6.93 21.27 -15.70
N TYR A 431 6.73 19.96 -15.55
CA TYR A 431 5.51 19.38 -14.98
C TYR A 431 5.45 19.46 -13.45
N HIS A 432 6.61 19.40 -12.76
CA HIS A 432 6.82 19.65 -11.32
C HIS A 432 5.82 18.97 -10.37
N ARG A 433 5.29 17.79 -10.74
CA ARG A 433 4.26 17.08 -9.97
C ARG A 433 4.48 15.57 -9.88
N ILE A 434 4.25 15.01 -8.69
CA ILE A 434 4.24 13.56 -8.44
C ILE A 434 3.04 13.12 -7.59
N GLY A 435 2.78 11.81 -7.58
CA GLY A 435 1.71 11.24 -6.75
C GLY A 435 0.32 11.29 -7.38
N GLY A 436 -0.69 11.06 -6.55
CA GLY A 436 -2.10 11.06 -6.92
C GLY A 436 -2.81 12.35 -6.54
N LYS A 437 -3.99 12.57 -7.13
CA LYS A 437 -4.88 13.71 -6.85
C LYS A 437 -4.27 15.08 -7.20
N SER A 438 -3.41 15.15 -8.21
CA SER A 438 -2.90 16.42 -8.75
C SER A 438 -3.98 17.41 -9.18
N ALA A 439 -5.10 16.90 -9.71
CA ALA A 439 -6.27 17.72 -10.05
C ALA A 439 -6.93 18.42 -8.83
N ARG A 440 -6.55 18.05 -7.60
CA ARG A 440 -7.02 18.67 -6.35
C ARG A 440 -5.96 19.56 -5.69
N GLY A 441 -4.89 19.91 -6.41
CA GLY A 441 -3.81 20.76 -5.90
C GLY A 441 -2.82 20.05 -4.99
N LEU A 442 -2.73 18.71 -5.06
CA LEU A 442 -1.71 17.93 -4.36
C LEU A 442 -0.56 17.58 -5.31
N GLY A 443 0.61 17.28 -4.75
CA GLY A 443 1.68 16.64 -5.52
C GLY A 443 2.74 17.57 -6.11
N ASP A 444 2.67 18.88 -5.87
CA ASP A 444 3.67 19.83 -6.40
C ASP A 444 5.02 19.64 -5.70
N ILE A 445 6.11 19.67 -6.47
CA ILE A 445 7.48 19.48 -5.98
C ILE A 445 8.47 20.49 -6.57
N ASP A 446 9.49 20.80 -5.79
CA ASP A 446 10.66 21.56 -6.22
C ASP A 446 11.68 20.62 -6.87
N LEU A 447 12.04 20.92 -8.12
CA LEU A 447 13.04 20.20 -8.90
C LEU A 447 14.22 21.08 -9.30
N SER A 448 14.42 22.22 -8.64
CA SER A 448 15.51 23.17 -8.95
C SER A 448 16.91 22.55 -8.85
N GLU A 449 17.12 21.52 -8.01
CA GLU A 449 18.38 20.78 -7.97
C GLU A 449 18.56 19.91 -9.22
N LEU A 450 17.51 19.21 -9.67
CA LEU A 450 17.54 18.39 -10.88
C LEU A 450 17.81 19.22 -12.13
N GLU A 451 17.23 20.42 -12.22
CA GLU A 451 17.37 21.32 -13.37
C GLU A 451 18.84 21.65 -13.69
N LYS A 452 19.70 21.71 -12.67
CA LYS A 452 21.15 21.98 -12.83
C LYS A 452 21.89 20.87 -13.57
N HIS A 453 21.33 19.68 -13.65
CA HIS A 453 21.91 18.52 -14.34
C HIS A 453 21.43 18.38 -15.80
N ILE A 454 20.59 19.30 -16.28
CA ILE A 454 20.04 19.25 -17.63
C ILE A 454 21.00 19.92 -18.60
N ASP A 455 21.48 19.16 -19.58
CA ASP A 455 22.25 19.69 -20.70
C ASP A 455 21.30 20.21 -21.79
N LEU A 456 21.15 21.53 -21.86
CA LEU A 456 20.27 22.19 -22.83
C LEU A 456 20.71 22.00 -24.29
N LEU A 457 22.00 21.73 -24.55
CA LEU A 457 22.47 21.42 -25.91
C LEU A 457 21.93 20.05 -26.34
N LYS A 458 21.90 19.08 -25.43
CA LYS A 458 21.31 17.75 -25.68
C LYS A 458 19.79 17.80 -25.83
N VAL A 459 19.11 18.64 -25.05
CA VAL A 459 17.67 18.93 -25.26
C VAL A 459 17.42 19.50 -26.65
N LYS A 460 18.23 20.47 -27.09
CA LYS A 460 18.12 21.05 -28.43
C LYS A 460 18.40 20.02 -29.52
N ALA A 461 19.42 19.19 -29.36
CA ALA A 461 19.76 18.13 -30.30
C ALA A 461 18.65 17.08 -30.43
N TYR A 462 17.99 16.73 -29.32
CA TYR A 462 16.80 15.86 -29.33
C TYR A 462 15.70 16.42 -30.23
N TYR A 463 15.34 17.69 -30.03
CA TYR A 463 14.25 18.29 -30.79
C TYR A 463 14.61 18.56 -32.26
N GLN A 464 15.88 18.87 -32.55
CA GLN A 464 16.36 18.94 -33.93
C GLN A 464 16.29 17.58 -34.64
N HIS A 465 16.58 16.48 -33.93
CA HIS A 465 16.42 15.13 -34.45
C HIS A 465 14.96 14.82 -34.78
N LEU A 466 14.03 15.13 -33.87
CA LEU A 466 12.60 14.90 -34.12
C LEU A 466 12.09 15.70 -35.31
N GLU A 467 12.43 16.99 -35.39
CA GLU A 467 11.97 17.86 -36.47
C GLU A 467 12.58 17.45 -37.82
N GLY A 468 13.88 17.17 -37.84
CA GLY A 468 14.59 16.79 -39.07
C GLY A 468 14.17 15.43 -39.65
N ASN A 469 13.68 14.52 -38.81
CA ASN A 469 13.31 13.15 -39.20
C ASN A 469 11.82 12.85 -39.02
N LYS A 470 10.99 13.87 -38.80
CA LYS A 470 9.57 13.75 -38.44
C LYS A 470 8.79 12.78 -39.33
N GLU A 471 8.85 12.95 -40.64
CA GLU A 471 8.11 12.11 -41.60
C GLU A 471 8.60 10.66 -41.62
N GLU A 472 9.89 10.45 -41.38
CA GLU A 472 10.48 9.12 -41.32
C GLU A 472 10.09 8.39 -40.03
N ILE A 473 10.20 9.09 -38.90
CA ILE A 473 9.76 8.61 -37.58
C ILE A 473 8.27 8.28 -37.59
N ARG A 474 7.45 9.17 -38.16
CA ARG A 474 6.01 8.96 -38.26
C ARG A 474 5.71 7.71 -39.07
N ARG A 475 6.25 7.57 -40.28
CA ARG A 475 6.10 6.36 -41.11
C ARG A 475 6.56 5.11 -40.39
N TYR A 476 7.67 5.19 -39.66
CA TYR A 476 8.16 4.09 -38.84
C TYR A 476 7.14 3.66 -37.78
N ILE A 477 6.53 4.62 -37.06
CA ILE A 477 5.56 4.33 -35.99
C ILE A 477 4.22 3.85 -36.54
N THR A 478 3.75 4.42 -37.65
CA THR A 478 2.45 4.07 -38.28
C THR A 478 2.53 2.82 -39.14
N GLY A 479 3.73 2.44 -39.60
CA GLY A 479 3.96 1.34 -40.53
C GLY A 479 3.69 1.68 -41.99
N GLU A 480 3.48 2.97 -42.31
CA GLU A 480 3.20 3.48 -43.66
C GLU A 480 4.38 3.34 -44.63
#